data_AF-A0A1S2UE90-F1
#
_entry.id   AF-A0A1S2UE90-F1
#
_cell.length_a   1.000
_cell.length_b   1.000
_cell.length_c   1.000
_cell.angle_alpha   90.00
_cell.angle_beta   90.00
_cell.angle_gamma   90.00
#
_symmetry.space_group_name_H-M   'P 1'
#
loop_
_entity.id
_entity.type
_entity.pdbx_description
1 polymer ?
#
loop_
_entity_poly.entity_id
_entity_poly.type
_entity_poly.pdbx_seq_one_letter_code
_entity_poly.pdbx_strand_id
1 'polypeptide(L)'
;MTDNTELKRLVDRVLTDRRFCGDENHKALADGVLALIAENERLAASVKLNLCDYPAIHRGDVDLLISFVSGTSQIELAELHQCTPPNISRKIRRVKERLGWKAAMGPLEICARADQLRALASQGAVVTADLMAERDQLKAENEALRKERDARHPFKPFHEPAIGYSDGCMVCGQWGGHFGLPCPKTRVTAQADLPETRSGQIGGAIGKGEQS
;
A
#
# COMPACT_ATOMS: atom_id res chain seq x y z
N MET A 1 6.20 3.65 0.70
CA MET A 1 5.44 3.19 1.88
C MET A 1 4.12 2.66 1.36
N THR A 2 3.75 1.46 1.74
CA THR A 2 2.48 0.86 1.34
C THR A 2 1.36 1.59 2.07
N ASP A 3 0.40 2.15 1.33
CA ASP A 3 -0.76 2.78 1.92
C ASP A 3 -1.70 1.68 2.47
N ASN A 4 -1.82 1.60 3.79
CA ASN A 4 -2.67 0.60 4.45
C ASN A 4 -4.14 1.07 4.61
N THR A 5 -4.54 2.16 3.96
CA THR A 5 -5.90 2.74 4.10
C THR A 5 -7.01 1.76 3.73
N GLU A 6 -6.84 1.01 2.64
CA GLU A 6 -7.84 0.01 2.23
C GLU A 6 -7.95 -1.14 3.23
N LEU A 7 -6.82 -1.64 3.72
CA LEU A 7 -6.78 -2.70 4.73
C LEU A 7 -7.40 -2.26 6.05
N LYS A 8 -7.12 -1.03 6.52
CA LYS A 8 -7.77 -0.45 7.70
C LYS A 8 -9.29 -0.37 7.54
N ARG A 9 -9.78 0.02 6.35
CA ARG A 9 -11.23 0.03 6.06
C ARG A 9 -11.85 -1.37 6.08
N LEU A 10 -11.14 -2.38 5.57
CA LEU A 10 -11.62 -3.76 5.59
C LEU A 10 -11.75 -4.29 7.02
N VAL A 11 -10.72 -4.07 7.84
CA VAL A 11 -10.73 -4.42 9.28
C VAL A 11 -11.89 -3.72 9.98
N ASP A 12 -12.07 -2.41 9.75
CA ASP A 12 -13.15 -1.64 10.37
C ASP A 12 -14.54 -2.20 10.04
N ARG A 13 -14.77 -2.61 8.79
CA ARG A 13 -16.03 -3.29 8.41
C ARG A 13 -16.20 -4.63 9.11
N VAL A 14 -15.14 -5.43 9.28
CA VAL A 14 -15.22 -6.71 9.99
C VAL A 14 -15.58 -6.51 11.46
N LEU A 15 -15.08 -5.45 12.08
CA LEU A 15 -15.36 -5.13 13.48
C LEU A 15 -16.75 -4.50 13.71
N THR A 16 -17.28 -3.77 12.72
CA THR A 16 -18.50 -2.95 12.90
C THR A 16 -19.74 -3.49 12.18
N ASP A 17 -19.60 -4.19 11.05
CA ASP A 17 -20.74 -4.67 10.27
C ASP A 17 -21.19 -6.06 10.76
N ARG A 18 -22.39 -6.09 11.34
CA ARG A 18 -23.04 -7.32 11.83
C ARG A 18 -23.29 -8.36 10.75
N ARG A 19 -23.16 -8.01 9.46
CA ARG A 19 -23.33 -8.93 8.32
C ARG A 19 -22.08 -9.78 8.04
N PHE A 20 -20.90 -9.32 8.43
CA PHE A 20 -19.73 -10.20 8.43
C PHE A 20 -19.89 -11.20 9.58
N CYS A 21 -19.54 -12.47 9.36
CA CYS A 21 -19.58 -13.50 10.41
C CYS A 21 -18.74 -13.03 11.60
N GLY A 22 -19.41 -12.42 12.59
CA GLY A 22 -18.80 -11.89 13.80
C GLY A 22 -18.46 -12.98 14.80
N ASP A 23 -18.02 -14.14 14.31
CA ASP A 23 -17.40 -15.11 15.18
C ASP A 23 -16.13 -14.49 15.79
N GLU A 24 -15.76 -15.01 16.96
CA GLU A 24 -14.62 -14.48 17.72
C GLU A 24 -13.30 -14.63 16.95
N ASN A 25 -13.22 -15.52 15.96
CA ASN A 25 -12.03 -15.72 15.15
C ASN A 25 -11.81 -14.57 14.16
N HIS A 26 -12.85 -14.09 13.48
CA HIS A 26 -12.73 -12.95 12.56
C HIS A 26 -12.38 -11.65 13.29
N LYS A 27 -12.92 -11.44 14.50
CA LYS A 27 -12.54 -10.31 15.36
C LYS A 27 -11.08 -10.38 15.79
N ALA A 28 -10.65 -11.54 16.31
CA ALA A 28 -9.27 -11.74 16.73
C ALA A 28 -8.28 -11.54 15.57
N LEU A 29 -8.65 -11.97 14.35
CA LEU A 29 -7.87 -11.71 13.16
C LEU A 29 -7.79 -10.22 12.81
N ALA A 30 -8.92 -9.50 12.85
CA ALA A 30 -8.96 -8.06 12.59
C ALA A 30 -8.11 -7.27 13.59
N ASP A 31 -8.18 -7.60 14.88
CA ASP A 31 -7.35 -7.00 15.93
C ASP A 31 -5.85 -7.29 15.69
N GLY A 32 -5.51 -8.53 15.32
CA GLY A 32 -4.13 -8.90 14.96
C GLY A 32 -3.59 -8.10 13.77
N VAL A 33 -4.42 -7.86 12.74
CA VAL A 33 -4.05 -7.03 11.59
C VAL A 33 -3.80 -5.57 12.02
N LEU A 34 -4.63 -4.99 12.90
CA LEU A 34 -4.39 -3.64 13.42
C LEU A 34 -3.08 -3.54 14.19
N ALA A 35 -2.79 -4.52 15.05
CA ALA A 35 -1.53 -4.58 15.79
C ALA A 35 -0.31 -4.61 14.86
N LEU A 36 -0.36 -5.44 13.81
CA LEU A 36 0.70 -5.50 12.81
C LEU A 36 0.85 -4.20 12.01
N ILE A 37 -0.25 -3.52 11.68
CA ILE A 37 -0.20 -2.22 11.02
C ILE A 37 0.47 -1.18 11.92
N ALA A 38 0.08 -1.12 13.20
CA ALA A 38 0.67 -0.20 14.16
C ALA A 38 2.18 -0.46 14.35
N GLU A 39 2.58 -1.73 14.44
CA GLU A 39 3.99 -2.11 14.55
C GLU A 39 4.77 -1.76 13.29
N ASN A 40 4.21 -1.97 12.10
CA ASN A 40 4.81 -1.55 10.85
C ASN A 40 4.97 -0.02 10.76
N GLU A 41 3.99 0.76 11.24
CA GLU A 41 4.08 2.22 11.30
C GLU A 41 5.18 2.66 12.28
N ARG A 42 5.30 2.00 13.45
CA ARG A 42 6.38 2.23 14.42
C ARG A 42 7.75 1.91 13.84
N LEU A 43 7.89 0.76 13.19
CA LEU A 43 9.13 0.36 12.51
C LEU A 43 9.48 1.30 11.37
N ALA A 44 8.51 1.69 10.54
CA ALA A 44 8.72 2.66 9.47
C ALA A 44 9.18 4.02 10.00
N ALA A 45 8.61 4.50 11.11
CA ALA A 45 9.07 5.72 11.77
C ALA A 45 10.51 5.58 12.29
N SER A 46 10.82 4.47 12.96
CA SER A 46 12.19 4.19 13.44
C SER A 46 13.20 4.10 12.31
N VAL A 47 12.84 3.44 11.21
CA VAL A 47 13.69 3.27 10.02
C VAL A 47 13.88 4.59 9.29
N LYS A 48 12.83 5.41 9.16
CA LYS A 48 12.91 6.74 8.55
C LYS A 48 13.84 7.66 9.34
N LEU A 49 13.79 7.62 10.67
CA LEU A 49 14.73 8.33 11.55
C LEU A 49 16.18 7.84 11.36
N ASN A 50 16.37 6.55 11.06
CA ASN A 50 17.70 5.97 10.87
C ASN A 50 18.29 6.18 9.46
N LEU A 51 17.47 6.14 8.40
CA LEU A 51 17.92 6.19 7.00
C LEU A 51 17.90 7.60 6.41
N CYS A 52 17.01 8.49 6.85
CA CYS A 52 16.83 9.80 6.22
C CYS A 52 17.47 10.95 7.00
N ASP A 53 17.69 10.80 8.32
CA ASP A 53 18.10 11.92 9.19
C ASP A 53 19.53 11.81 9.76
N TYR A 54 20.28 10.74 9.45
CA TYR A 54 21.73 10.68 9.65
C TYR A 54 22.46 10.84 8.31
N PRO A 55 22.51 12.05 7.71
CA PRO A 55 23.55 12.31 6.72
C PRO A 55 24.88 12.04 7.42
N ALA A 56 25.64 11.10 6.86
CA ALA A 56 26.87 10.59 7.43
C ALA A 56 27.70 11.73 8.03
N ILE A 57 28.07 11.62 9.30
CA ILE A 57 28.98 12.58 9.92
C ILE A 57 30.32 12.40 9.19
N HIS A 58 30.66 13.36 8.33
CA HIS A 58 31.88 13.29 7.56
C HIS A 58 33.09 13.51 8.48
N ARG A 59 34.24 12.94 8.13
CA ARG A 59 35.47 13.10 8.94
C ARG A 59 35.82 14.58 9.14
N GLY A 60 35.71 15.39 8.08
CA GLY A 60 35.95 16.83 8.17
C GLY A 60 34.95 17.58 9.07
N ASP A 61 33.75 17.04 9.32
CA ASP A 61 32.81 17.62 10.27
C ASP A 61 33.25 17.36 11.72
N VAL A 62 33.81 16.16 11.96
CA VAL A 62 34.42 15.78 13.25
C VAL A 62 35.66 16.62 13.52
N ASP A 63 36.55 16.74 12.54
CA ASP A 63 37.78 17.54 12.64
C ASP A 63 37.46 19.01 12.93
N LEU A 64 36.46 19.58 12.24
CA LEU A 64 35.97 20.94 12.49
C LEU A 64 35.50 21.12 13.95
N LEU A 65 34.73 20.17 14.47
CA LEU A 65 34.24 20.24 15.85
C LEU A 65 35.39 20.07 16.87
N ILE A 66 36.36 19.20 16.58
CA ILE A 66 37.53 19.01 17.45
C ILE A 66 38.35 20.29 17.53
N SER A 67 38.64 20.94 16.41
CA SER A 67 39.36 22.21 16.40
C SER A 67 38.62 23.28 17.21
N PHE A 68 37.30 23.38 17.03
CA PHE A 68 36.48 24.29 17.83
C PHE A 68 36.52 23.99 19.34
N VAL A 69 36.37 22.73 19.75
CA VAL A 69 36.42 22.32 21.17
C VAL A 69 37.83 22.47 21.76
N SER A 70 38.86 22.40 20.92
CA SER A 70 40.26 22.64 21.30
C SER A 70 40.61 24.12 21.43
N GLY A 71 39.66 25.02 21.15
CA GLY A 71 39.79 26.46 21.38
C GLY A 71 40.02 27.29 20.11
N THR A 72 40.04 26.70 18.91
CA THR A 72 40.12 27.49 17.67
C THR A 72 38.85 28.34 17.52
N SER A 73 39.04 29.63 17.26
CA SER A 73 37.92 30.56 17.14
C SER A 73 37.10 30.30 15.86
N GLN A 74 35.83 30.73 15.86
CA GLN A 74 34.98 30.59 14.67
C GLN A 74 35.50 31.38 13.47
N ILE A 75 36.24 32.46 13.70
CA ILE A 75 36.80 33.32 12.64
C ILE A 75 37.98 32.59 11.98
N GLU A 76 38.91 32.06 12.76
CA GLU A 76 40.04 31.26 12.23
C GLU A 76 39.56 30.03 11.46
N LEU A 77 38.55 29.32 11.98
CA LEU A 77 37.94 28.20 11.27
C LEU A 77 37.26 28.64 9.97
N ALA A 78 36.62 29.81 9.95
CA ALA A 78 35.99 30.34 8.76
C ALA A 78 37.01 30.68 7.67
N GLU A 79 38.14 31.28 8.05
CA GLU A 79 39.27 31.55 7.15
C GLU A 79 39.88 30.25 6.61
N LEU A 80 40.18 29.28 7.48
CA LEU A 80 40.75 27.99 7.11
C LEU A 80 39.88 27.23 6.10
N HIS A 81 38.57 27.27 6.29
CA HIS A 81 37.60 26.59 5.42
C HIS A 81 37.03 27.48 4.30
N GLN A 82 37.58 28.70 4.10
CA GLN A 82 37.16 29.65 3.07
C GLN A 82 35.63 29.90 3.06
N CYS A 83 35.05 30.12 4.23
CA CYS A 83 33.62 30.36 4.37
C CYS A 83 33.33 31.45 5.41
N THR A 84 32.05 31.78 5.62
CA THR A 84 31.67 32.82 6.59
C THR A 84 31.53 32.25 8.01
N PRO A 85 31.84 33.02 9.08
CA PRO A 85 31.67 32.55 10.45
C PRO A 85 30.26 32.03 10.78
N PRO A 86 29.15 32.62 10.28
CA PRO A 86 27.80 32.06 10.46
C PRO A 86 27.62 30.66 9.85
N ASN A 87 28.32 30.34 8.75
CA ASN A 87 28.29 29.01 8.14
C ASN A 87 29.00 27.99 9.03
N ILE A 88 30.17 28.35 9.59
CA ILE A 88 30.88 27.53 10.57
C ILE A 88 30.00 27.27 11.81
N SER A 89 29.40 28.31 12.38
CA SER A 89 28.52 28.20 13.56
C SER A 89 27.35 27.25 13.31
N ARG A 90 26.64 27.42 12.16
CA ARG A 90 25.56 26.51 11.76
C ARG A 90 26.03 25.08 11.55
N LYS A 91 27.22 24.89 10.99
CA LYS A 91 27.82 23.57 10.78
C LYS A 91 28.16 22.90 12.10
N ILE A 92 28.88 23.57 13.00
CA ILE A 92 29.22 23.09 14.35
C ILE A 92 27.95 22.69 15.12
N ARG A 93 26.90 23.53 15.10
CA ARG A 93 25.63 23.22 15.76
C ARG A 93 25.02 21.92 15.25
N ARG A 94 24.91 21.74 13.93
CA ARG A 94 24.37 20.51 13.33
C ARG A 94 25.19 19.28 13.70
N VAL A 95 26.52 19.40 13.73
CA VAL A 95 27.41 18.29 14.11
C VAL A 95 27.23 17.94 15.59
N LYS A 96 27.10 18.94 16.47
CA LYS A 96 26.81 18.73 17.90
C LYS A 96 25.48 18.01 18.11
N GLU A 97 24.41 18.47 17.43
CA GLU A 97 23.09 17.84 17.48
C GLU A 97 23.16 16.36 17.05
N ARG A 98 23.82 16.08 15.92
CA ARG A 98 23.97 14.71 15.39
C ARG A 98 24.79 13.80 16.29
N LEU A 99 25.83 14.31 16.94
CA LEU A 99 26.65 13.53 17.87
C LEU A 99 25.96 13.27 19.21
N GLY A 100 24.90 14.02 19.54
CA GLY A 100 24.39 14.13 20.91
C GLY A 100 25.46 14.71 21.84
N TRP A 101 26.20 15.72 21.34
CA TRP A 101 27.34 16.31 22.04
C TRP A 101 26.93 16.92 23.38
N LYS A 102 27.82 16.77 24.38
CA LYS A 102 27.67 17.32 25.73
C LYS A 102 28.85 18.23 26.02
N ALA A 103 28.65 19.26 26.86
CA ALA A 103 29.69 20.24 27.17
C ALA A 103 30.98 19.64 27.75
N ALA A 104 30.88 18.49 28.44
CA ALA A 104 32.03 17.77 29.00
C ALA A 104 32.78 16.89 27.98
N MET A 105 32.29 16.78 26.74
CA MET A 105 32.81 15.82 25.76
C MET A 105 34.12 16.30 25.14
N GLY A 106 35.21 15.58 25.41
CA GLY A 106 36.54 15.90 24.88
C GLY A 106 36.77 15.41 23.45
N PRO A 107 37.89 15.78 22.79
CA PRO A 107 38.20 15.38 21.41
C PRO A 107 38.18 13.86 21.17
N LEU A 108 38.72 13.07 22.11
CA LEU A 108 38.74 11.60 22.00
C LEU A 108 37.34 11.00 22.04
N GLU A 109 36.48 11.51 22.93
CA GLU A 109 35.09 11.05 23.04
C GLU A 109 34.27 11.45 21.81
N ILE A 110 34.53 12.63 21.24
CA ILE A 110 33.93 13.09 19.98
C ILE A 110 34.30 12.11 18.84
N CYS A 111 35.57 11.75 18.69
CA CYS A 111 36.01 10.75 17.70
C CYS A 111 35.32 9.40 17.91
N ALA A 112 35.38 8.86 19.13
CA ALA A 112 34.81 7.57 19.46
C ALA A 112 33.29 7.52 19.17
N ARG A 113 32.57 8.60 19.52
CA ARG A 113 31.14 8.71 19.24
C ARG A 113 30.85 8.78 17.74
N ALA A 114 31.65 9.53 16.98
CA ALA A 114 31.52 9.61 15.53
C ALA A 114 31.81 8.27 14.84
N ASP A 115 32.79 7.50 15.33
CA ASP A 115 33.09 6.16 14.83
C ASP A 115 31.97 5.18 15.16
N GLN A 116 31.40 5.23 16.36
CA GLN A 116 30.23 4.42 16.73
C GLN A 116 29.04 4.70 15.80
N LEU A 117 28.73 5.98 15.54
CA LEU A 117 27.63 6.35 14.64
C LEU A 117 27.90 5.92 13.20
N ARG A 118 29.14 6.02 12.72
CA ARG A 118 29.54 5.51 11.40
C ARG A 118 29.41 3.99 11.31
N ALA A 119 29.84 3.26 12.33
CA ALA A 119 29.70 1.81 12.38
C ALA A 119 28.23 1.37 12.36
N LEU A 120 27.37 2.03 13.16
CA LEU A 120 25.93 1.79 13.14
C LEU A 120 25.30 2.12 11.78
N ALA A 121 25.70 3.23 11.15
CA ALA A 121 25.24 3.59 9.81
C ALA A 121 25.69 2.54 8.77
N SER A 122 26.93 2.05 8.86
CA SER A 122 27.44 0.98 8.00
C SER A 122 26.69 -0.32 8.21
N GLN A 123 26.42 -0.71 9.46
CA GLN A 123 25.59 -1.89 9.77
C GLN A 123 24.18 -1.73 9.22
N GLY A 124 23.55 -0.56 9.40
CA GLY A 124 22.24 -0.25 8.85
C GLY A 124 22.22 -0.31 7.31
N ALA A 125 23.28 0.15 6.64
CA ALA A 125 23.42 0.05 5.20
C ALA A 125 23.52 -1.41 4.73
N VAL A 126 24.29 -2.24 5.43
CA VAL A 126 24.39 -3.70 5.16
C VAL A 126 23.03 -4.37 5.32
N VAL A 127 22.35 -4.15 6.44
CA VAL A 127 21.02 -4.73 6.70
C VAL A 127 20.00 -4.26 5.65
N THR A 128 20.07 -3.00 5.22
CA THR A 128 19.17 -2.49 4.16
C THR A 128 19.44 -3.18 2.82
N ALA A 129 20.71 -3.42 2.47
CA ALA A 129 21.08 -4.14 1.25
C ALA A 129 20.60 -5.60 1.30
N ASP A 130 20.78 -6.29 2.42
CA ASP A 130 20.34 -7.68 2.62
C ASP A 130 18.81 -7.79 2.50
N LEU A 131 18.07 -6.89 3.16
CA LEU A 131 16.60 -6.84 3.08
C LEU A 131 16.11 -6.51 1.67
N MET A 132 16.83 -5.66 0.91
CA MET A 132 16.49 -5.39 -0.48
C MET A 132 16.71 -6.62 -1.36
N ALA A 133 17.80 -7.37 -1.15
CA ALA A 133 18.07 -8.62 -1.86
C ALA A 133 17.01 -9.69 -1.53
N GLU A 134 16.67 -9.87 -0.25
CA GLU A 134 15.63 -10.81 0.20
C GLU A 134 14.26 -10.45 -0.39
N ARG A 135 13.89 -9.17 -0.38
CA ARG A 135 12.65 -8.69 -1.02
C ARG A 135 12.60 -9.06 -2.50
N ASP A 136 13.69 -8.89 -3.23
CA ASP A 136 13.73 -9.16 -4.67
C ASP A 136 13.71 -10.66 -4.96
N GLN A 137 14.33 -11.47 -4.11
CA GLN A 137 14.19 -12.93 -4.12
C GLN A 137 12.73 -13.35 -3.89
N LEU A 138 12.10 -12.85 -2.82
CA LEU A 138 10.70 -13.18 -2.50
C LEU A 138 9.73 -12.73 -3.59
N LYS A 139 9.99 -11.62 -4.27
CA LYS A 139 9.21 -11.21 -5.45
C LYS A 139 9.33 -12.20 -6.59
N ALA A 140 10.55 -12.69 -6.86
CA ALA A 140 10.79 -13.69 -7.90
C ALA A 140 10.09 -15.02 -7.57
N GLU A 141 10.17 -15.48 -6.32
CA GLU A 141 9.51 -16.68 -5.85
C GLU A 141 7.98 -16.56 -5.92
N ASN A 142 7.41 -15.43 -5.46
CA ASN A 142 5.97 -15.19 -5.56
C ASN A 142 5.48 -15.20 -7.01
N GLU A 143 6.25 -14.63 -7.94
CA GLU A 143 5.92 -14.67 -9.37
C GLU A 143 5.98 -16.09 -9.94
N ALA A 144 6.97 -16.89 -9.52
CA ALA A 144 7.06 -18.30 -9.89
C ALA A 144 5.86 -19.10 -9.38
N LEU A 145 5.47 -18.90 -8.12
CA LEU A 145 4.29 -19.55 -7.52
C LEU A 145 2.98 -19.14 -8.21
N ARG A 146 2.83 -17.87 -8.60
CA ARG A 146 1.67 -17.41 -9.40
C ARG A 146 1.60 -18.15 -10.73
N LYS A 147 2.71 -18.28 -11.46
CA LYS A 147 2.78 -19.02 -12.72
C LYS A 147 2.45 -20.50 -12.54
N GLU A 148 2.96 -21.13 -11.49
CA GLU A 148 2.71 -22.54 -11.20
C GLU A 148 1.25 -22.80 -10.80
N ARG A 149 0.67 -21.91 -9.99
CA ARG A 149 -0.77 -21.93 -9.64
C ARG A 149 -1.63 -21.80 -10.90
N ASP A 150 -1.34 -20.82 -11.75
CA ASP A 150 -2.08 -20.61 -12.99
C ASP A 150 -1.91 -21.80 -13.93
N ALA A 151 -0.74 -22.45 -13.95
CA ALA A 151 -0.51 -23.68 -14.70
C ALA A 151 -1.38 -24.86 -14.27
N ARG A 152 -1.65 -24.96 -12.96
CA ARG A 152 -2.48 -26.01 -12.35
C ARG A 152 -3.96 -25.68 -12.28
N HIS A 153 -4.38 -24.49 -12.74
CA HIS A 153 -5.78 -24.08 -12.61
C HIS A 153 -6.70 -25.01 -13.43
N PRO A 154 -7.67 -25.71 -12.80
CA PRO A 154 -8.52 -26.72 -13.47
C PRO A 154 -9.37 -26.16 -14.60
N PHE A 155 -9.63 -24.85 -14.58
CA PHE A 155 -10.39 -24.13 -15.61
C PHE A 155 -9.48 -23.26 -16.47
N LYS A 156 -8.21 -23.62 -16.67
CA LYS A 156 -7.49 -23.07 -17.81
C LYS A 156 -8.39 -23.33 -19.02
N PRO A 157 -8.86 -22.30 -19.75
CA PRO A 157 -9.54 -22.55 -20.99
C PRO A 157 -8.51 -23.32 -21.80
N PHE A 158 -8.74 -24.61 -21.97
CA PHE A 158 -8.26 -25.23 -23.19
C PHE A 158 -8.72 -24.25 -24.27
N HIS A 159 -7.82 -23.87 -25.16
CA HIS A 159 -8.27 -23.48 -26.48
C HIS A 159 -8.97 -24.73 -27.07
N GLU A 160 -10.12 -25.12 -26.49
CA GLU A 160 -11.19 -25.68 -27.27
C GLU A 160 -11.36 -24.65 -28.38
N PRO A 161 -11.13 -25.02 -29.65
CA PRO A 161 -11.56 -24.16 -30.73
C PRO A 161 -12.99 -23.85 -30.37
N ALA A 162 -13.29 -22.56 -30.14
CA ALA A 162 -14.61 -22.14 -29.72
C ALA A 162 -15.55 -22.94 -30.60
N ILE A 163 -16.24 -23.93 -30.02
CA ILE A 163 -17.40 -24.49 -30.66
C ILE A 163 -18.27 -23.26 -30.60
N GLY A 164 -18.16 -22.43 -31.64
CA GLY A 164 -19.05 -21.32 -31.84
C GLY A 164 -20.37 -21.99 -31.63
N TYR A 165 -21.07 -21.59 -30.57
CA TYR A 165 -22.47 -21.89 -30.45
C TYR A 165 -23.01 -21.36 -31.77
N SER A 166 -23.11 -22.26 -32.74
CA SER A 166 -23.69 -22.02 -34.03
C SER A 166 -25.01 -21.41 -33.66
N ASP A 167 -25.19 -20.16 -34.06
CA ASP A 167 -26.24 -19.22 -33.68
C ASP A 167 -27.64 -19.73 -34.08
N GLY A 168 -27.87 -21.04 -34.19
CA GLY A 168 -29.14 -21.68 -34.47
C GLY A 168 -29.94 -21.87 -33.19
N CYS A 169 -31.15 -21.32 -33.13
CA CYS A 169 -32.11 -21.78 -32.13
C CYS A 169 -32.45 -23.25 -32.38
N MET A 170 -32.11 -24.16 -31.44
CA MET A 170 -32.36 -25.60 -31.59
C MET A 170 -33.84 -25.97 -31.78
N VAL A 171 -34.77 -25.08 -31.46
CA VAL A 171 -36.21 -25.30 -31.63
C VAL A 171 -36.67 -25.00 -33.06
N CYS A 172 -36.17 -23.93 -33.69
CA CYS A 172 -36.63 -23.53 -35.02
C CYS A 172 -35.60 -23.73 -36.14
N GLY A 173 -34.36 -24.06 -35.81
CA GLY A 173 -33.24 -24.23 -36.76
C GLY A 173 -32.73 -22.93 -37.37
N GLN A 174 -33.23 -21.78 -36.92
CA GLN A 174 -32.93 -20.48 -37.53
C GLN A 174 -31.65 -19.89 -36.93
N TRP A 175 -30.70 -19.55 -37.81
CA TRP A 175 -29.42 -18.92 -37.48
C TRP A 175 -29.59 -17.44 -37.13
N GLY A 176 -28.84 -16.96 -36.14
CA GLY A 176 -28.99 -15.68 -35.45
C GLY A 176 -29.78 -15.87 -34.16
N GLY A 177 -29.10 -16.21 -33.07
CA GLY A 177 -29.72 -16.52 -31.79
C GLY A 177 -30.75 -15.48 -31.36
N HIS A 178 -31.82 -15.89 -30.69
CA HIS A 178 -32.90 -14.98 -30.27
C HIS A 178 -32.47 -13.97 -29.17
N PHE A 179 -31.17 -13.75 -28.95
CA PHE A 179 -30.59 -12.83 -27.96
C PHE A 179 -31.18 -13.01 -26.55
N GLY A 180 -31.44 -14.26 -26.15
CA GLY A 180 -32.05 -14.59 -24.85
C GLY A 180 -33.58 -14.53 -24.80
N LEU A 181 -34.27 -14.27 -25.91
CA LEU A 181 -35.73 -14.34 -26.00
C LEU A 181 -36.22 -15.77 -26.33
N PRO A 182 -37.41 -16.18 -25.83
CA PRO A 182 -38.00 -17.48 -26.17
C PRO A 182 -38.30 -17.60 -27.67
N CYS A 183 -38.08 -18.79 -28.23
CA CYS A 183 -38.31 -19.06 -29.65
C CYS A 183 -39.77 -18.74 -30.03
N PRO A 184 -40.04 -18.01 -31.12
CA PRO A 184 -41.41 -17.72 -31.55
C PRO A 184 -42.23 -18.99 -31.80
N LYS A 185 -41.58 -20.09 -32.21
CA LYS A 185 -42.24 -21.39 -32.41
C LYS A 185 -42.64 -22.11 -31.11
N THR A 186 -42.05 -21.78 -29.97
CA THR A 186 -42.53 -22.27 -28.66
C THR A 186 -43.63 -21.40 -28.06
N ARG A 187 -43.99 -20.27 -28.68
CA ARG A 187 -45.01 -19.35 -28.13
C ARG A 187 -46.44 -19.86 -28.27
N VAL A 188 -46.72 -20.72 -29.26
CA VAL A 188 -48.09 -21.21 -29.53
C VAL A 188 -48.59 -22.14 -28.42
N THR A 189 -47.71 -22.88 -27.74
CA THR A 189 -48.07 -23.71 -26.59
C THR A 189 -48.28 -22.92 -25.30
N ALA A 190 -47.81 -21.66 -25.21
CA ALA A 190 -47.93 -20.85 -24.00
C ALA A 190 -49.24 -20.02 -23.92
N GLN A 191 -50.01 -19.91 -25.00
CA GLN A 191 -51.30 -19.19 -25.01
C GLN A 191 -52.52 -20.09 -24.78
N ALA A 192 -52.33 -21.41 -24.67
CA ALA A 192 -53.43 -22.35 -24.43
C ALA A 192 -53.85 -22.47 -22.96
N ASP A 193 -53.12 -21.86 -22.02
CA ASP A 193 -53.30 -22.07 -20.56
C ASP A 193 -53.63 -20.80 -19.76
N LEU A 194 -54.07 -19.71 -20.41
CA LEU A 194 -54.59 -18.54 -19.71
C LEU A 194 -56.12 -18.55 -19.72
N PRO A 195 -56.78 -18.72 -18.56
CA PRO A 195 -58.22 -18.57 -18.46
C PRO A 195 -58.63 -17.13 -18.79
N GLU A 196 -59.68 -16.97 -19.58
CA GLU A 196 -60.31 -15.69 -19.92
C GLU A 196 -60.70 -14.92 -18.65
N THR A 197 -59.84 -14.03 -18.18
CA THR A 197 -60.22 -13.04 -17.18
C THR A 197 -61.02 -11.95 -17.90
N ARG A 198 -62.35 -12.09 -17.78
CA ARG A 198 -63.40 -11.08 -17.91
C ARG A 198 -62.86 -9.64 -17.92
N SER A 199 -63.13 -8.98 -19.03
CA SER A 199 -63.18 -7.52 -19.21
C SER A 199 -63.97 -6.85 -18.07
N GLY A 200 -63.24 -6.26 -17.12
CA GLY A 200 -63.75 -5.43 -16.05
C GLY A 200 -63.09 -4.05 -16.09
N GLN A 201 -63.60 -3.19 -16.97
CA GLN A 201 -63.95 -1.79 -16.67
C GLN A 201 -63.10 -1.05 -15.62
N ILE A 202 -62.00 -0.40 -16.04
CA ILE A 202 -61.36 0.67 -15.28
C ILE A 202 -60.87 1.76 -16.25
N GLY A 203 -61.43 2.96 -16.17
CA GLY A 203 -60.90 4.13 -16.87
C GLY A 203 -61.95 5.18 -17.23
N GLY A 204 -62.35 6.00 -16.26
CA GLY A 204 -63.29 7.10 -16.50
C GLY A 204 -63.31 8.12 -15.37
N ALA A 205 -62.17 8.73 -15.05
CA ALA A 205 -62.11 9.91 -14.17
C ALA A 205 -61.05 10.88 -14.71
N ILE A 206 -61.46 11.75 -15.63
CA ILE A 206 -60.69 12.93 -16.04
C ILE A 206 -61.18 14.08 -15.17
N GLY A 207 -60.33 14.52 -14.23
CA GLY A 207 -60.59 15.64 -13.35
C GLY A 207 -60.64 16.97 -14.11
N LYS A 208 -61.65 17.78 -13.80
CA LYS A 208 -61.69 19.22 -14.09
C LYS A 208 -60.86 19.93 -13.02
N GLY A 209 -59.86 20.69 -13.44
CA GLY A 209 -59.21 21.72 -12.62
C GLY A 209 -59.60 23.08 -13.15
N GLU A 210 -60.46 23.78 -12.40
CA GLU A 210 -60.86 25.16 -12.63
C GLU A 210 -59.71 26.13 -12.31
N GLN A 211 -59.54 27.12 -13.16
CA GLN A 211 -58.78 28.33 -12.90
C GLN A 211 -59.72 29.37 -12.28
N SER A 212 -59.37 29.90 -11.11
CA SER A 212 -59.64 31.27 -10.64
C SER A 212 -58.86 31.54 -9.36
#